data_AF-A0A377LZ74-F1
#
_entry.id   AF-A0A377LZ74-F1
#
_cell.length_a   1.000
_cell.length_b   1.000
_cell.length_c   1.000
_cell.angle_alpha   90.00
_cell.angle_beta   90.00
_cell.angle_gamma   90.00
#
_symmetry.space_group_name_H-M   'P 1'
#
loop_
_entity.id
_entity.type
_entity.pdbx_description
1 polymer ?
#
loop_
_entity_poly.entity_id
_entity_poly.type
_entity_poly.pdbx_seq_one_letter_code
_entity_poly.pdbx_strand_id
1 'polypeptide(L)'
;MVAGEATNEVKDLALTYLEMTVLSYPAAAIALIGSGALRGAGNTKIPLLINGGMNILNIMISSVLIYGVFSWEGMGFVGAGLGLTISRYIGAAAILGC
;
A
#
# COMPACT_ATOMS: atom_id res chain seq x y z
N MET A 1 -3.20 -27.54 -6.57
CA MET A 1 -3.62 -26.41 -5.72
C MET A 1 -2.39 -25.96 -4.93
N VAL A 2 -1.59 -25.04 -5.47
CA VAL A 2 -0.23 -24.72 -4.97
C VAL A 2 -0.22 -24.19 -3.53
N ALA A 3 -1.32 -23.60 -3.04
CA ALA A 3 -1.42 -23.09 -1.66
C ALA A 3 -1.78 -24.15 -0.60
N GLY A 4 -2.19 -25.36 -1.01
CA GLY A 4 -2.63 -26.40 -0.07
C GLY A 4 -1.51 -26.92 0.82
N GLU A 5 -0.31 -27.05 0.26
CA GLU A 5 0.88 -27.65 0.88
C GLU A 5 1.69 -26.67 1.75
N ALA A 6 1.29 -25.39 1.81
CA ALA A 6 1.97 -24.41 2.65
C ALA A 6 1.80 -24.72 4.15
N THR A 7 2.86 -24.46 4.94
CA THR A 7 2.82 -24.57 6.40
C THR A 7 1.75 -23.64 6.98
N ASN A 8 1.18 -24.02 8.12
CA ASN A 8 0.13 -23.23 8.78
C ASN A 8 0.62 -21.80 9.10
N GLU A 9 1.88 -21.66 9.47
CA GLU A 9 2.51 -20.36 9.79
C GLU A 9 2.53 -19.40 8.59
N VAL A 10 2.78 -19.90 7.38
CA VAL A 10 2.72 -19.08 6.16
C VAL A 10 1.28 -18.67 5.85
N LYS A 11 0.30 -19.55 6.11
CA LYS A 11 -1.12 -19.24 5.90
C LYS A 11 -1.60 -18.16 6.86
N ASP A 12 -1.19 -18.20 8.12
CA ASP A 12 -1.55 -17.20 9.14
C ASP A 12 -0.92 -15.83 8.83
N LEU A 13 0.33 -15.80 8.39
CA LEU A 13 0.97 -14.57 7.93
C LEU A 13 0.24 -14.00 6.71
N ALA A 14 -0.04 -14.84 5.70
CA ALA A 14 -0.75 -14.42 4.50
C ALA A 14 -2.16 -13.89 4.82
N LEU A 15 -2.88 -14.53 5.74
CA LEU A 15 -4.19 -14.06 6.22
C LEU A 15 -4.06 -12.66 6.83
N THR A 16 -3.12 -12.49 7.77
CA THR A 16 -2.86 -11.20 8.42
C THR A 16 -2.58 -10.10 7.38
N TYR A 17 -1.73 -10.38 6.40
CA TYR A 17 -1.42 -9.40 5.35
C TYR A 17 -2.62 -9.10 4.44
N LEU A 18 -3.42 -10.10 4.11
CA LEU A 18 -4.64 -9.91 3.33
C LEU A 18 -5.65 -9.05 4.09
N GLU A 19 -5.88 -9.31 5.38
CA GLU A 19 -6.76 -8.49 6.22
C GLU A 19 -6.33 -7.03 6.25
N MET A 20 -5.03 -6.79 6.41
CA MET A 20 -4.47 -5.44 6.38
C MET A 20 -4.60 -4.80 5.00
N THR A 21 -4.32 -5.57 3.93
CA THR A 21 -4.44 -5.08 2.55
C THR A 21 -5.88 -4.74 2.19
N VAL A 22 -6.87 -5.46 2.75
CA VAL A 22 -8.29 -5.21 2.46
C VAL A 22 -8.70 -3.80 2.83
N LEU A 23 -8.18 -3.26 3.94
CA LEU A 23 -8.42 -1.89 4.39
C LEU A 23 -7.95 -0.82 3.38
N SER A 24 -7.01 -1.19 2.50
CA SER A 24 -6.45 -0.30 1.48
C SER A 24 -7.25 -0.27 0.17
N TYR A 25 -8.21 -1.19 -0.04
CA TYR A 25 -8.98 -1.25 -1.29
C TYR A 25 -9.77 0.02 -1.63
N PRO A 26 -10.44 0.71 -0.67
CA PRO A 26 -11.12 1.96 -0.97
C PRO A 26 -10.17 3.03 -1.51
N ALA A 27 -9.02 3.20 -0.87
CA ALA A 27 -7.99 4.13 -1.31
C ALA A 27 -7.40 3.74 -2.68
N ALA A 28 -7.16 2.44 -2.91
CA ALA A 28 -6.71 1.92 -4.19
C ALA A 28 -7.72 2.21 -5.32
N ALA A 29 -9.02 2.07 -5.05
CA ALA A 29 -10.07 2.38 -6.01
C ALA A 29 -10.07 3.87 -6.38
N ILE A 30 -9.97 4.77 -5.40
CA ILE A 30 -9.87 6.22 -5.61
C ILE A 30 -8.65 6.55 -6.48
N ALA A 31 -7.48 6.03 -6.11
CA ALA A 31 -6.23 6.27 -6.84
C ALA A 31 -6.33 5.75 -8.28
N LEU A 32 -6.95 4.59 -8.51
CA LEU A 32 -7.12 4.00 -9.83
C LEU A 32 -8.06 4.83 -10.71
N ILE A 33 -9.24 5.18 -10.18
CA ILE A 33 -10.27 5.93 -10.89
C ILE A 33 -9.78 7.35 -11.19
N GLY A 34 -9.27 8.06 -10.18
CA GLY A 34 -8.79 9.43 -10.36
C GLY A 34 -7.56 9.51 -11.26
N SER A 35 -6.63 8.55 -11.17
CA SER A 35 -5.53 8.45 -12.14
C SER A 35 -6.05 8.24 -13.57
N GLY A 36 -7.10 7.42 -13.73
CA GLY A 36 -7.77 7.21 -15.02
C GLY A 36 -8.41 8.47 -15.58
N ALA A 37 -9.13 9.20 -14.73
CA ALA A 37 -9.78 10.46 -15.09
C ALA A 37 -8.77 11.53 -15.54
N LEU A 38 -7.69 11.73 -14.77
CA LEU A 38 -6.63 12.69 -15.09
C LEU A 38 -5.94 12.36 -16.42
N ARG A 39 -5.63 11.07 -16.67
CA ARG A 39 -5.08 10.63 -17.96
C ARG A 39 -6.07 10.86 -19.11
N GLY A 40 -7.35 10.59 -18.90
CA GLY A 40 -8.40 10.82 -19.89
C GLY A 40 -8.60 12.31 -20.25
N ALA A 41 -8.35 13.20 -19.28
CA ALA A 41 -8.35 14.64 -19.48
C ALA A 41 -7.07 15.18 -20.16
N GLY A 42 -6.13 14.30 -20.53
CA GLY A 42 -4.85 14.67 -21.15
C GLY A 42 -3.74 15.04 -20.16
N ASN A 43 -4.00 14.97 -18.85
CA ASN A 43 -3.00 15.24 -17.81
C ASN A 43 -2.37 13.94 -17.30
N THR A 44 -1.28 13.51 -17.94
CA THR A 44 -0.58 12.27 -17.60
C THR A 44 0.53 12.46 -16.56
N LYS A 45 1.02 13.69 -16.38
CA LYS A 45 2.15 13.98 -15.49
C LYS A 45 1.77 13.88 -14.01
N ILE A 46 0.63 14.44 -13.63
CA ILE A 46 0.13 14.38 -12.25
C ILE A 46 -0.06 12.93 -11.77
N PRO A 47 -0.81 12.06 -12.47
CA PRO A 47 -1.00 10.68 -12.00
C PRO A 47 0.30 9.88 -11.98
N LEU A 48 1.27 10.16 -12.86
CA LEU A 48 2.60 9.53 -12.82
C LEU A 48 3.36 9.90 -11.54
N LEU A 49 3.42 11.20 -11.22
CA LEU A 49 4.12 11.69 -10.03
C LEU A 49 3.48 11.16 -8.75
N ILE A 50 2.14 11.11 -8.67
CA ILE A 50 1.44 10.59 -7.50
C ILE A 50 1.68 9.09 -7.33
N ASN A 51 1.56 8.29 -8.39
CA ASN A 51 1.80 6.84 -8.30
C ASN A 51 3.25 6.51 -7.97
N GLY A 52 4.21 7.24 -8.55
CA GLY A 52 5.64 7.09 -8.22
C GLY A 52 5.92 7.47 -6.78
N GLY A 53 5.44 8.63 -6.33
CA GLY A 53 5.57 9.09 -4.95
C GLY A 53 4.93 8.15 -3.94
N MET A 54 3.76 7.57 -4.27
CA MET A 54 3.08 6.58 -3.43
C MET A 54 3.90 5.31 -3.24
N ASN A 55 4.58 4.81 -4.28
CA ASN A 55 5.46 3.64 -4.14
C ASN A 55 6.69 3.96 -3.29
N ILE A 56 7.28 5.14 -3.46
CA ILE A 56 8.42 5.58 -2.64
C ILE A 56 8.00 5.70 -1.17
N LEU A 57 6.87 6.36 -0.89
CA LEU A 57 6.30 6.43 0.46
C LEU A 57 6.01 5.05 1.02
N ASN A 58 5.48 4.14 0.20
CA ASN A 58 5.23 2.76 0.62
C ASN A 58 6.51 2.05 1.04
N ILE A 59 7.58 2.17 0.26
CA ILE A 59 8.87 1.57 0.63
C ILE A 59 9.39 2.17 1.93
N MET A 60 9.36 3.50 2.08
CA MET A 60 9.86 4.17 3.28
C MET A 60 9.06 3.78 4.53
N ILE A 61 7.73 3.93 4.49
CA ILE A 61 6.84 3.65 5.62
C ILE A 61 6.89 2.16 5.95
N SER A 62 6.81 1.27 4.95
CA SER A 62 6.86 -0.17 5.20
C SER A 62 8.21 -0.57 5.78
N SER A 63 9.33 -0.05 5.28
CA SER A 63 10.66 -0.36 5.83
C SER A 63 10.76 0.03 7.30
N VAL A 64 10.31 1.25 7.64
CA VAL A 64 10.27 1.73 9.03
C VAL A 64 9.38 0.87 9.91
N LEU A 65 8.19 0.49 9.43
CA LEU A 65 7.25 -0.33 10.20
C LEU A 65 7.69 -1.79 10.31
N ILE A 66 8.40 -2.33 9.32
CA ILE A 66 8.88 -3.72 9.34
C ILE A 66 10.06 -3.85 10.30
N TYR A 67 11.10 -3.04 10.11
CA TYR A 67 12.36 -3.16 10.83
C TYR A 67 12.40 -2.39 12.15
N GLY A 68 11.48 -1.44 12.34
CA GLY A 68 11.53 -0.54 13.47
C GLY A 68 12.67 0.47 13.36
N VAL A 69 12.74 1.39 14.33
CA VAL A 69 13.72 2.49 14.34
C VAL A 69 14.17 2.72 15.78
N PHE A 70 15.49 2.85 15.97
CA PHE A 70 16.15 2.99 17.28
C PHE A 70 15.82 1.84 18.26
N SER A 71 15.04 2.12 19.29
CA SER A 71 14.68 1.18 20.36
C SER A 71 13.36 0.45 20.11
N TRP A 72 12.72 0.68 18.97
CA TRP A 72 11.49 0.00 18.59
C TRP A 72 11.80 -1.16 17.64
N GLU A 73 11.38 -2.38 17.98
CA GLU A 73 11.61 -3.61 17.19
C GLU A 73 10.74 -3.72 15.93
N GLY A 74 9.93 -2.70 15.62
CA GLY A 74 9.03 -2.72 14.48
C GLY A 74 7.84 -3.67 14.68
N MET A 75 7.08 -3.88 13.61
CA MET A 75 5.86 -4.69 13.58
C MET A 75 6.00 -5.89 12.63
N GLY A 76 7.18 -6.10 12.05
CA GLY A 76 7.44 -7.17 11.10
C GLY A 76 6.45 -7.17 9.93
N PHE A 77 5.84 -8.32 9.66
CA PHE A 77 4.96 -8.51 8.50
C PHE A 77 3.68 -7.66 8.54
N VAL A 78 3.13 -7.40 9.73
CA VAL A 78 1.99 -6.49 9.91
C VAL A 78 2.35 -5.06 9.46
N GLY A 79 3.59 -4.66 9.72
CA GLY A 79 4.13 -3.37 9.30
C GLY A 79 4.13 -3.18 7.78
N ALA A 80 4.35 -4.24 7.01
CA ALA A 80 4.26 -4.21 5.55
C ALA A 80 2.83 -3.89 5.07
N GLY A 81 1.82 -4.53 5.66
CA GLY A 81 0.41 -4.28 5.34
C GLY A 81 -0.06 -2.87 5.73
N LEU A 82 0.37 -2.37 6.88
CA LEU A 82 0.10 -0.99 7.32
C LEU A 82 0.78 0.03 6.40
N GLY A 83 2.05 -0.17 6.06
CA GLY A 83 2.78 0.74 5.20
C GLY A 83 2.16 0.85 3.80
N LEU A 84 1.65 -0.27 3.26
CA LEU A 84 0.86 -0.27 2.03
C LEU A 84 -0.43 0.52 2.18
N THR A 85 -1.18 0.27 3.25
CA THR A 85 -2.46 0.91 3.49
C THR A 85 -2.32 2.42 3.64
N ILE A 86 -1.43 2.88 4.52
CA ILE A 86 -1.19 4.30 4.77
C ILE A 86 -0.77 5.02 3.48
N SER A 87 0.17 4.43 2.74
CA SER A 87 0.67 5.04 1.50
C SER A 87 -0.42 5.17 0.45
N ARG A 88 -1.31 4.17 0.33
CA ARG A 88 -2.48 4.24 -0.55
C ARG A 88 -3.45 5.35 -0.16
N TYR A 89 -3.71 5.56 1.13
CA TYR A 89 -4.57 6.66 1.58
C TYR A 89 -3.95 8.02 1.29
N ILE A 90 -2.62 8.18 1.45
CA ILE A 90 -1.92 9.41 1.08
C ILE A 90 -2.04 9.65 -0.44
N GLY A 91 -1.82 8.62 -1.25
CA GLY A 91 -1.97 8.70 -2.71
C GLY A 91 -3.41 9.06 -3.12
N ALA A 92 -4.42 8.46 -2.49
CA ALA A 92 -5.82 8.77 -2.72
C ALA A 92 -6.16 10.23 -2.37
N ALA A 93 -5.67 10.72 -1.22
CA ALA A 93 -5.86 12.12 -0.83
C ALA A 93 -5.19 13.08 -1.83
N ALA A 94 -3.98 12.76 -2.30
CA ALA A 94 -3.29 13.55 -3.32
C ALA A 94 -4.08 13.60 -4.65
N ILE A 95 -4.68 12.48 -5.06
CA ILE A 95 -5.53 12.41 -6.26
C ILE A 95 -6.80 13.26 -6.13
N LEU A 96 -7.42 13.28 -4.95
CA LEU A 96 -8.64 14.08 -4.72
C LEU A 96 -8.36 15.59 -4.64
N GLY A 97 -7.12 15.97 -4.33
CA GLY A 97 -6.71 17.37 -4.20
C GLY A 97 -6.15 18.03 -5.46
N CYS A 98 -6.12 17.33 -6.61
CA CYS A 98 -5.62 17.85 -7.88
C CYS A 98 -6.72 17.96 -8.94
#